data_AF-A0A5Q2NX57-F1
#
_entry.id   AF-A0A5Q2NX57-F1
#
_cell.length_a   1.000
_cell.length_b   1.000
_cell.length_c   1.000
_cell.angle_alpha   90.00
_cell.angle_beta   90.00
_cell.angle_gamma   90.00
#
_symmetry.space_group_name_H-M   'P 1'
#
loop_
_entity.id
_entity.type
_entity.pdbx_description
1 polymer ?
#
loop_
_entity_poly.entity_id
_entity_poly.type
_entity_poly.pdbx_seq_one_letter_code
_entity_poly.pdbx_strand_id
1 'polypeptide(L)' 'MQFTKQAMPMFTHDHAAYVRQMYDWHMKMAQYHDQLRAFHLERAKQFQKLAEERAKTLEISSDTSAA' A
#
# COMPACT_ATOMS: atom_id res chain seq x y z
N MET A 1 -7.89 -1.06 7.27
CA MET A 1 -6.50 -1.22 7.74
C MET A 1 -5.97 0.14 8.15
N GLN A 2 -5.34 0.27 9.30
CA GLN A 2 -4.72 1.52 9.74
C GLN A 2 -3.20 1.30 9.78
N PHE A 3 -2.48 2.02 8.92
CA PHE A 3 -1.02 2.02 8.92
C PHE A 3 -0.54 3.21 9.76
N THR A 4 0.11 2.94 10.88
CA THR A 4 0.59 4.01 11.77
C THR A 4 2.00 4.43 11.36
N LYS A 5 2.10 5.62 10.76
CA LYS A 5 3.40 6.26 10.53
C LYS A 5 3.95 6.77 11.86
N GLN A 6 5.14 6.33 12.24
CA GLN A 6 5.77 6.78 13.49
C GLN A 6 6.53 8.10 13.27
N ALA A 7 6.44 9.00 14.25
CA ALA A 7 7.22 10.23 14.25
C ALA A 7 8.72 9.92 14.44
N MET A 8 9.57 10.71 13.80
CA MET A 8 11.02 10.59 13.92
C MET A 8 11.47 10.98 15.34
N PRO A 9 12.36 10.22 15.99
CA PRO A 9 12.95 10.60 17.26
C PRO A 9 13.67 11.96 17.16
N MET A 10 13.49 12.79 18.18
CA MET A 10 14.25 14.03 18.33
C MET A 10 15.62 13.73 18.95
N PHE A 11 16.62 14.52 18.58
CA PHE A 11 17.95 14.40 19.15
C PHE A 11 17.91 14.57 20.67
N THR A 12 18.55 13.64 21.38
CA THR A 12 18.81 13.73 22.82
C THR A 12 20.31 13.94 23.03
N HIS A 13 20.70 14.63 24.10
CA HIS A 13 22.11 14.86 24.43
C HIS A 13 22.90 13.56 24.74
N ASP A 14 22.24 12.40 24.72
CA ASP A 14 22.85 11.07 24.66
C ASP A 14 22.91 10.57 23.20
N HIS A 15 24.07 10.73 22.58
CA HIS A 15 24.31 10.33 21.20
C HIS A 15 24.11 8.82 20.98
N ALA A 16 24.54 7.97 21.92
CA ALA A 16 24.48 6.53 21.74
C ALA A 16 23.03 6.04 21.77
N ALA A 17 22.21 6.60 22.67
CA ALA A 17 20.78 6.34 22.70
C ALA A 17 20.09 6.85 21.42
N TYR A 18 20.40 8.07 20.98
CA TYR A 18 19.79 8.65 19.79
C TYR A 18 20.05 7.83 18.53
N VAL A 19 21.30 7.39 18.30
CA VAL A 19 21.65 6.57 17.13
C VAL A 19 20.88 5.25 17.10
N ARG A 20 20.71 4.59 18.26
CA ARG A 20 19.90 3.36 18.35
C ARG A 20 18.43 3.62 18.05
N GLN A 21 17.85 4.69 18.60
CA GLN A 21 16.47 5.07 18.33
C GLN A 21 16.24 5.38 16.85
N MET A 22 17.18 6.05 16.19
CA MET A 22 17.10 6.33 14.76
C MET A 22 17.15 5.06 13.92
N TYR A 23 18.03 4.11 14.25
CA TYR A 23 18.06 2.80 13.59
C TYR A 23 16.71 2.08 13.72
N ASP A 24 16.18 1.98 14.93
CA ASP A 24 14.90 1.32 15.18
C ASP A 24 13.74 2.02 14.45
N TRP A 25 13.74 3.36 14.43
CA TRP A 25 12.74 4.13 13.69
C TRP A 25 12.80 3.85 12.19
N HIS A 26 14.00 3.80 11.60
CA HIS A 26 14.15 3.47 10.19
C HIS A 26 13.67 2.05 9.86
N MET A 27 13.95 1.07 10.72
CA MET A 27 13.45 -0.30 10.54
C MET A 27 11.91 -0.35 10.56
N LYS A 28 11.27 0.37 11.49
CA LYS A 28 9.81 0.45 11.56
C LYS A 28 9.21 1.19 10.35
N MET A 29 9.88 2.23 9.86
CA MET A 29 9.46 2.95 8.66
C MET A 29 9.59 2.10 7.39
N ALA A 30 10.63 1.27 7.28
CA ALA A 30 10.76 0.32 6.17
C ALA A 30 9.58 -0.66 6.14
N GLN A 31 9.25 -1.27 7.28
CA GLN A 31 8.08 -2.15 7.41
C GLN A 31 6.76 -1.44 7.06
N TYR A 32 6.59 -0.19 7.51
CA TYR A 32 5.43 0.63 7.16
C TYR A 32 5.31 0.84 5.65
N HIS A 33 6.41 1.12 4.96
CA HIS A 33 6.42 1.30 3.52
C HIS A 33 6.13 0.00 2.75
N ASP A 34 6.63 -1.14 3.23
CA ASP A 34 6.31 -2.44 2.64
C ASP A 34 4.82 -2.78 2.77
N GLN A 35 4.22 -2.49 3.94
CA GLN A 35 2.79 -2.66 4.16
C GLN A 35 1.95 -1.76 3.22
N LEU A 36 2.33 -0.50 3.08
CA LEU A 36 1.67 0.42 2.13
C LEU A 36 1.78 -0.08 0.70
N ARG A 37 2.97 -0.54 0.29
CA ARG A 37 3.20 -1.09 -1.05
C ARG A 37 2.29 -2.29 -1.30
N ALA A 38 2.25 -3.25 -0.37
CA ALA A 38 1.40 -4.42 -0.47
C ALA A 38 -0.09 -4.06 -0.60
N PHE A 39 -0.55 -3.11 0.22
CA PHE A 39 -1.93 -2.61 0.16
C PHE A 39 -2.28 -2.00 -1.21
N HIS A 40 -1.42 -1.13 -1.75
CA HIS A 40 -1.68 -0.51 -3.05
C HIS A 40 -1.63 -1.51 -4.20
N LEU A 41 -0.72 -2.49 -4.15
CA LEU A 41 -0.68 -3.57 -5.14
C LEU A 41 -1.95 -4.42 -5.12
N GLU A 42 -2.44 -4.77 -3.92
CA GLU A 42 -3.68 -5.53 -3.79
C GLU A 42 -4.88 -4.74 -4.31
N ARG A 43 -4.94 -3.44 -4.00
CA ARG A 43 -6.00 -2.57 -4.50
C ARG A 43 -5.96 -2.42 -6.02
N ALA A 44 -4.77 -2.34 -6.61
CA ALA A 44 -4.60 -2.29 -8.07
C ALA A 44 -5.13 -3.57 -8.73
N LYS A 45 -4.81 -4.75 -8.19
CA LYS A 45 -5.33 -6.04 -8.69
C LYS A 45 -6.87 -6.10 -8.64
N GLN A 46 -7.47 -5.61 -7.55
CA GLN A 46 -8.93 -5.56 -7.42
C GLN A 46 -9.56 -4.71 -8.52
N PHE A 47 -9.01 -3.52 -8.79
CA PHE A 47 -9.54 -2.65 -9.84
C PHE A 47 -9.29 -3.18 -11.24
N GLN A 48 -8.15 -3.83 -11.48
CA GLN A 48 -7.89 -4.52 -12.74
C GLN A 48 -8.95 -5.59 -13.00
N LYS A 49 -9.24 -6.45 -12.01
CA LYS A 49 -10.29 -7.48 -12.13
C LYS A 49 -11.66 -6.86 -12.43
N LEU A 50 -12.03 -5.77 -11.76
CA LEU A 50 -13.29 -5.06 -12.04
C LEU A 50 -13.34 -4.47 -13.46
N ALA A 51 -12.21 -3.96 -13.98
CA ALA A 51 -12.13 -3.45 -15.34
C ALA A 51 -12.32 -4.58 -16.37
N GLU A 52 -11.67 -5.73 -16.15
CA GLU A 52 -11.80 -6.92 -16.98
C GLU A 52 -13.23 -7.50 -16.95
N GLU A 53 -13.86 -7.54 -15.77
CA GLU A 53 -15.26 -7.96 -15.62
C GLU A 53 -16.21 -7.03 -16.38
N ARG A 54 -16.01 -5.70 -16.29
CA ARG A 54 -16.81 -4.73 -17.05
C ARG A 54 -16.65 -4.89 -18.56
N ALA A 55 -15.43 -5.12 -19.03
CA ALA A 55 -15.17 -5.35 -20.46
C ALA A 55 -15.95 -6.57 -20.97
N LYS A 56 -15.89 -7.69 -20.23
CA LYS A 56 -16.63 -8.92 -20.58
C LYS A 56 -18.14 -8.73 -20.60
N THR A 57 -18.70 -8.01 -19.62
CA THR A 57 -20.15 -7.73 -19.58
C THR A 57 -20.59 -6.87 -20.78
N LEU A 58 -19.76 -5.94 -21.23
CA LEU A 58 -20.06 -5.09 -22.40
C LEU A 58 -20.03 -5.89 -23.71
N GLU A 59 -19.07 -6.81 -23.88
CA GLU A 59 -19.01 -7.69 -25.06
C GLU A 59 -20.27 -8.57 -25.15
N ILE A 60 -20.66 -9.21 -24.05
CA ILE A 60 -21.86 -10.08 -23.98
C ILE A 60 -23.13 -9.27 -24.28
N SER A 61 -23.23 -8.03 -23.78
CA SER A 61 -24.36 -7.15 -24.04
C SER A 61 -24.46 -6.72 -25.50
N SER A 62 -23.33 -6.59 -26.21
CA SER A 62 -23.32 -6.22 -27.63
C SER A 62 -23.75 -7.38 -28.52
N ASP A 63 -23.31 -8.61 -28.20
CA ASP A 63 -23.67 -9.81 -28.95
C ASP A 63 -25.14 -10.22 -28.75
N THR A 64 -25.71 -9.94 -27.57
CA THR A 64 -27.13 -10.29 -27.29
C THR A 64 -28.11 -9.32 -27.95
N SER A 65 -27.68 -8.10 -28.31
CA SER A 65 -28.55 -7.09 -28.94
C SER A 65 -28.64 -7.23 -30.47
N ALA A 66 -27.92 -8.19 -31.07
CA ALA A 66 -27.89 -8.41 -32.52
C ALA A 66 -28.61 -9.69 -32.99
N ALA A 67 -29.42 -10.33 -32.14
CA ALA A 67 -30.17 -11.55 -32.45
C ALA A 67 -31.69 -11.32 -32.46
#